data_AF-A0A4Y2ENM1-F1
#
_entry.id   AF-A0A4Y2ENM1-F1
#
_cell.length_a   1.000
_cell.length_b   1.000
_cell.length_c   1.000
_cell.angle_alpha   90.00
_cell.angle_beta   90.00
_cell.angle_gamma   90.00
#
_symmetry.space_group_name_H-M   'P 1'
#
loop_
_entity.id
_entity.type
_entity.pdbx_description
1 polymer ?
#
loop_
_entity_poly.entity_id
_entity_poly.type
_entity_poly.pdbx_seq_one_letter_code
_entity_poly.pdbx_strand_id
1 'polypeptide(L)' 'MYADDTAILARNKNPNYIQIALNRHLKALEDWFIKWKIEINVSKTEAIMFANARRYSSFPPLRLMTELSPGLRN' A
#
# COMPACT_ATOMS: atom_id res chain seq x y z
N MET A 1 19.36 7.55 14.81
CA MET A 1 18.91 7.48 13.40
C MET A 1 17.48 7.00 13.46
N TYR A 2 16.51 7.84 13.09
CA TYR A 2 15.10 7.47 13.09
C TYR A 2 14.72 7.04 11.68
N ALA A 3 14.22 5.81 11.54
CA ALA A 3 13.67 5.33 10.27
C ALA A 3 12.23 5.82 10.14
N ASP A 4 11.92 6.44 9.02
CA ASP A 4 10.58 6.78 8.54
C ASP A 4 9.90 5.62 7.79
N ASP A 5 10.60 4.49 7.67
CA ASP A 5 10.11 3.28 7.02
C ASP A 5 8.89 2.71 7.75
N THR A 6 7.77 2.66 7.04
CA THR A 6 6.52 2.09 7.54
C THR A 6 6.13 0.88 6.68
N ALA A 7 5.79 -0.23 7.33
CA ALA A 7 5.26 -1.41 6.65
C ALA A 7 3.85 -1.75 7.15
N ILE A 8 2.94 -2.04 6.22
CA ILE A 8 1.60 -2.57 6.51
C ILE A 8 1.54 -4.04 6.10
N LEU A 9 1.01 -4.90 6.99
CA LEU A 9 0.95 -6.35 6.76
C LEU A 9 -0.49 -6.85 6.83
N ALA A 10 -0.88 -7.65 5.85
CA ALA A 10 -2.13 -8.41 5.86
C ALA A 10 -1.84 -9.88 5.53
N ARG A 11 -2.56 -10.81 6.17
CA ARG A 11 -2.39 -12.25 5.97
C ARG A 11 -3.74 -12.90 5.73
N ASN A 12 -3.83 -13.67 4.64
CA ASN A 12 -5.00 -14.52 4.36
C ASN A 12 -4.57 -15.68 3.44
N LYS A 13 -5.34 -16.77 3.41
CA LYS A 13 -5.14 -17.85 2.43
C LYS A 13 -5.54 -17.43 1.01
N ASN A 14 -6.49 -16.51 0.89
CA ASN A 14 -6.96 -15.96 -0.38
C ASN A 14 -6.33 -14.58 -0.64
N PRO A 15 -5.55 -14.40 -1.73
CA PRO A 15 -4.88 -13.13 -2.05
C PRO A 15 -5.85 -11.96 -2.24
N ASN A 16 -7.09 -12.21 -2.68
CA ASN A 16 -8.08 -11.14 -2.88
C ASN A 16 -8.44 -10.49 -1.54
N TYR A 17 -8.53 -11.27 -0.46
CA TYR A 17 -8.77 -10.71 0.88
C TYR A 17 -7.56 -9.96 1.41
N ILE A 18 -6.33 -10.36 1.05
CA ILE A 18 -5.12 -9.58 1.38
C ILE A 18 -5.18 -8.21 0.71
N GLN A 19 -5.50 -8.17 -0.59
CA GLN A 19 -5.64 -6.93 -1.34
C GLN A 19 -6.70 -6.00 -0.76
N ILE A 20 -7.90 -6.53 -0.46
CA ILE A 20 -9.00 -5.76 0.12
C ILE A 20 -8.58 -5.17 1.48
N ALA A 21 -7.92 -5.96 2.32
CA ALA A 21 -7.44 -5.49 3.62
C ALA A 21 -6.40 -4.37 3.47
N LEU A 22 -5.41 -4.54 2.59
CA LEU A 22 -4.37 -3.52 2.36
C LEU A 22 -4.96 -2.23 1.79
N ASN A 23 -5.88 -2.31 0.81
CA ASN A 23 -6.54 -1.12 0.28
C ASN A 23 -7.37 -0.37 1.33
N ARG A 24 -8.05 -1.09 2.25
CA ARG A 24 -8.77 -0.47 3.37
C ARG A 24 -7.81 0.24 4.33
N HIS A 25 -6.67 -0.37 4.65
CA HIS A 25 -5.66 0.25 5.49
C HIS A 25 -5.03 1.48 4.83
N LEU A 26 -4.68 1.40 3.55
CA LEU A 26 -4.18 2.54 2.77
C LEU A 26 -5.18 3.70 2.78
N LYS A 27 -6.49 3.41 2.64
CA LYS A 27 -7.53 4.43 2.68
C LYS A 27 -7.65 5.09 4.07
N ALA A 28 -7.52 4.34 5.15
CA ALA A 28 -7.55 4.89 6.50
C ALA A 28 -6.29 5.73 6.80
N LEU A 29 -5.14 5.33 6.26
CA LEU A 29 -3.89 6.08 6.40
C LEU A 29 -3.88 7.35 5.55
N GLU A 30 -4.57 7.38 4.41
CA GLU A 30 -4.70 8.58 3.57
C GLU A 30 -5.22 9.78 4.36
N ASP A 31 -6.30 9.63 5.12
CA ASP A 31 -6.83 10.70 5.96
C ASP A 31 -5.82 11.17 7.02
N TRP A 32 -5.02 10.26 7.57
CA TRP A 32 -3.98 10.56 8.53
C TRP A 32 -2.79 11.29 7.87
N PHE A 33 -2.33 10.84 6.71
CA PHE A 33 -1.26 11.48 5.95
C PHE A 33 -1.61 12.92 5.56
N ILE A 34 -2.85 13.15 5.10
CA ILE A 34 -3.35 14.50 4.79
C ILE A 34 -3.33 15.39 6.04
N LYS A 35 -3.86 14.88 7.17
CA LYS A 35 -3.91 15.63 8.43
C LYS A 35 -2.53 16.06 8.91
N TRP A 36 -1.53 15.19 8.76
CA TRP A 36 -0.17 15.42 9.25
C TRP A 36 0.80 15.92 8.18
N LYS A 37 0.32 16.17 6.94
CA LYS A 37 1.13 16.62 5.79
C LYS A 37 2.31 15.67 5.50
N ILE A 38 2.06 14.37 5.60
CA ILE A 38 3.04 13.34 5.29
C ILE A 38 2.90 12.95 3.83
N GLU A 39 4.00 13.00 3.09
CA GLU A 39 4.06 12.59 1.68
C GLU A 39 4.59 11.16 1.57
N ILE A 40 3.93 10.33 0.76
CA ILE A 40 4.40 8.97 0.48
C ILE A 40 5.32 9.01 -0.73
N ASN A 41 6.54 8.50 -0.57
CA ASN A 41 7.45 8.33 -1.70
C ASN A 41 7.09 7.06 -2.49
N VAL A 42 6.27 7.21 -3.52
CA VAL A 42 5.80 6.10 -4.36
C VAL A 42 6.95 5.38 -5.06
N SER A 43 7.99 6.09 -5.48
CA SER A 43 9.16 5.48 -6.13
C SER A 43 9.96 4.54 -5.22
N LYS A 44 9.79 4.68 -3.90
CA LYS A 44 10.44 3.84 -2.89
C LYS A 44 9.46 2.89 -2.18
N THR A 45 8.18 2.92 -2.54
CA THR A 45 7.14 2.09 -1.91
C THR A 45 6.95 0.82 -2.72
N GLU A 46 7.13 -0.33 -2.08
CA GLU A 46 6.97 -1.64 -2.72
C GLU A 46 5.86 -2.47 -2.06
N ALA A 47 5.13 -3.21 -2.90
CA ALA A 47 4.16 -4.22 -2.46
C ALA A 47 4.75 -5.62 -2.64
N ILE A 48 5.08 -6.28 -1.53
CA ILE A 48 5.75 -7.59 -1.51
C ILE A 48 4.78 -8.66 -1.01
N MET A 49 4.61 -9.75 -1.78
CA MET A 49 3.81 -10.91 -1.38
C MET A 49 4.70 -12.07 -0.95
N PHE A 50 4.55 -12.50 0.30
CA PHE A 50 5.19 -13.71 0.81
C PHE A 50 4.23 -14.90 0.69
N ALA A 51 4.55 -15.88 -0.17
CA ALA A 51 3.75 -17.09 -0.34
C ALA A 51 4.64 -18.32 -0.60
N ASN A 52 4.21 -19.48 -0.06
CA ASN A 52 4.90 -20.77 -0.28
C ASN A 52 4.55 -21.38 -1.66
N ALA A 53 3.40 -21.02 -2.23
CA ALA A 53 2.94 -21.55 -3.51
C ALA A 53 3.32 -20.64 -4.68
N ARG A 54 4.01 -21.19 -5.69
CA ARG A 54 4.34 -20.52 -6.97
C ARG A 54 3.11 -20.06 -7.79
N ARG A 55 1.89 -20.42 -7.37
CA ARG A 55 0.63 -20.12 -8.09
C ARG A 55 0.14 -18.69 -7.90
N TYR A 56 0.72 -17.92 -6.99
CA TYR A 56 0.44 -16.50 -6.83
C TYR A 56 1.55 -15.69 -7.51
N SER A 57 1.65 -15.84 -8.83
CA SER A 57 2.72 -15.23 -9.63
C SER A 57 2.53 -13.73 -9.85
N SER A 58 1.35 -13.18 -9.57
CA SER A 58 1.15 -11.73 -9.49
C SER A 58 0.32 -11.36 -8.27
N PHE A 59 0.85 -10.41 -7.49
CA PHE A 59 0.08 -9.75 -6.46
C PHE A 59 -0.90 -8.78 -7.15
N PRO A 60 -2.19 -8.80 -6.82
CA PRO A 60 -3.15 -7.92 -7.47
C PRO A 60 -2.85 -6.46 -7.09
N PRO A 61 -2.96 -5.50 -8.03
CA PRO A 61 -2.43 -4.15 -7.85
C PRO A 61 -3.02 -3.45 -6.62
N LEU A 62 -2.17 -2.81 -5.81
CA LEU A 62 -2.63 -1.91 -4.73
C LEU A 62 -2.94 -0.56 -5.34
N ARG A 63 -4.02 0.07 -4.87
CA ARG A 63 -4.31 1.46 -5.25
C ARG A 63 -3.53 2.38 -4.33
N LEU A 64 -2.36 2.81 -4.78
CA LEU A 64 -1.61 3.87 -4.12
C LEU A 64 -2.22 5.23 -4.46
N MET A 65 -2.13 6.17 -3.51
CA MET A 65 -2.79 7.48 -3.53
C MET A 65 -2.51 8.30 -4.80
N THR A 66 -1.33 8.13 -5.42
CA THR A 66 -0.91 8.90 -6.60
C THR A 66 -1.60 8.51 -7.90
N GLU A 67 -2.24 7.34 -7.96
CA GLU A 67 -3.01 6.93 -9.15
C GLU A 67 -4.43 7.53 -9.17
N LEU A 68 -4.89 8.12 -8.05
CA LEU A 68 -6.25 8.65 -7.90
C LEU A 68 -6.35 10.17 -8.04
N SER A 69 -5.24 10.89 -8.21
CA SER A 69 -5.27 12.36 -8.31
C SER A 69 -4.24 12.90 -9.32
N PRO A 70 -4.61 13.03 -10.60
CA PRO A 70 -3.82 13.75 -11.60
C PRO A 70 -3.62 15.25 -11.27
N GLY A 71 -4.37 15.79 -10.30
CA GLY A 71 -4.43 17.22 -9.98
C GLY A 71 -3.56 17.70 -8.81
N LEU A 72 -2.69 16.85 -8.25
CA LEU A 72 -1.80 17.24 -7.14
C LEU A 72 -0.32 17.33 -7.55
N ARG A 73 -0.06 17.67 -8.82
CA ARG A 73 1.27 18.09 -9.27
C ARG A 73 1.26 19.60 -9.41
N ASN A 74 1.78 20.30 -8.40
CA ASN A 74 2.22 21.70 -8.55
C ASN A 74 3.56 21.74 -9.28
#